data_AF-A0A5J4PV88-F1
#
_entry.id   AF-A0A5J4PV88-F1
#
_cell.length_a   1.000
_cell.length_b   1.000
_cell.length_c   1.000
_cell.angle_alpha   90.00
_cell.angle_beta   90.00
_cell.angle_gamma   90.00
#
_symmetry.space_group_name_H-M   'P 1'
#
loop_
_entity.id
_entity.type
_entity.pdbx_description
1 polymer ?
#
loop_
_entity_poly.entity_id
_entity_poly.type
_entity_poly.pdbx_seq_one_letter_code
_entity_poly.pdbx_strand_id
1 'polypeptide(L)'
;MKSNGIYLLCIFLLSVACSGGRQSQQSTGEERTSDTLQYAEGFSIIHTDDYTKVTVFNPWKSGEAYDIYYLVKNETTAIPSDGRKVIIPLKSLMVNSVTHLGFLDLLGETDKVTGVCDASYIYNPHILKGVEAGRIKDLGDAFNLDIERLLLLNPQVVMTSAYNAEDENSKRMRQTGLTLLYNIEWQEKTLLGRAEWIKFMGTFFNKDALADSIFNNVAKRYNDIKSRAAALIPSSPTLLSGQDFRGTWSMPGGQSFNARLFQ
;
A
#
# COMPACT_ATOMS: atom_id res chain seq x y z
N MET A 1 -39.34 0.77 -67.43
CA MET A 1 -38.09 0.25 -68.04
C MET A 1 -36.92 0.61 -67.12
N LYS A 2 -36.13 -0.41 -66.78
CA LYS A 2 -34.87 -0.45 -66.00
C LYS A 2 -34.92 -0.34 -64.46
N SER A 3 -34.03 -1.18 -63.89
CA SER A 3 -33.43 -1.24 -62.55
C SER A 3 -34.26 -1.95 -61.46
N ASN A 4 -33.75 -2.85 -60.61
CA ASN A 4 -32.59 -3.76 -60.52
C ASN A 4 -32.75 -4.45 -59.15
N GLY A 5 -32.23 -5.67 -58.96
CA GLY A 5 -31.95 -6.17 -57.61
C GLY A 5 -31.92 -7.69 -57.47
N ILE A 6 -30.76 -8.29 -57.75
CA ILE A 6 -30.41 -9.70 -57.50
C ILE A 6 -29.85 -9.83 -56.07
N TYR A 7 -30.31 -10.83 -55.30
CA TYR A 7 -29.65 -11.39 -54.10
C TYR A 7 -29.75 -12.93 -54.23
N LEU A 8 -28.70 -13.66 -54.64
CA LEU A 8 -27.48 -14.10 -53.91
C LEU A 8 -27.76 -15.08 -52.76
N LEU A 9 -27.67 -16.37 -53.05
CA LEU A 9 -27.61 -17.47 -52.07
C LEU A 9 -26.32 -18.28 -52.37
N CYS A 10 -25.29 -18.13 -51.53
CA CYS A 10 -24.10 -18.98 -51.57
C CYS A 10 -23.74 -19.44 -50.16
N ILE A 11 -23.79 -20.77 -50.02
CA ILE A 11 -23.28 -21.59 -48.93
C ILE A 11 -21.76 -21.45 -48.86
N PHE A 12 -21.20 -21.25 -47.67
CA PHE A 12 -19.76 -21.40 -47.43
C PHE A 12 -19.50 -22.24 -46.18
N LEU A 13 -18.99 -23.44 -46.41
CA LEU A 13 -18.29 -24.30 -45.45
C LEU A 13 -16.97 -23.63 -45.04
N LEU A 14 -16.69 -23.54 -43.75
CA LEU A 14 -15.32 -23.29 -43.28
C LEU A 14 -14.89 -24.34 -42.26
N SER A 15 -13.84 -25.03 -42.68
CA SER A 15 -13.05 -26.05 -42.02
C SER A 15 -12.10 -25.49 -40.96
N VAL A 16 -11.79 -26.39 -40.03
CA VAL A 16 -10.68 -26.43 -39.06
C VAL A 16 -9.38 -25.79 -39.58
N ALA A 17 -8.78 -24.93 -38.76
CA ALA A 17 -7.37 -24.55 -38.86
C ALA A 17 -6.74 -24.49 -37.46
N CYS A 18 -6.08 -25.59 -37.08
CA CYS A 18 -5.06 -25.60 -36.04
C CYS A 18 -3.85 -24.82 -36.53
N SER A 19 -3.43 -23.79 -35.81
CA SER A 19 -2.09 -23.22 -35.92
C SER A 19 -1.43 -23.27 -34.55
N GLY A 20 -0.30 -23.98 -34.49
CA GLY A 20 0.49 -24.18 -33.30
C GLY A 20 1.25 -22.91 -32.92
N GLY A 21 1.02 -22.43 -31.69
CA GLY A 21 1.90 -21.50 -31.00
C GLY A 21 2.75 -22.25 -29.99
N ARG A 22 4.08 -22.23 -30.19
CA ARG A 22 5.06 -22.64 -29.17
C ARG A 22 4.87 -21.77 -27.93
N GLN A 23 4.42 -22.35 -26.82
CA GLN A 23 4.54 -21.74 -25.50
C GLN A 23 5.96 -21.95 -24.99
N SER A 24 6.65 -20.85 -24.75
CA SER A 24 7.87 -20.82 -23.93
C SER A 24 7.52 -21.36 -22.54
N GLN A 25 8.21 -22.41 -22.10
CA GLN A 25 8.21 -22.84 -20.71
C GLN A 25 8.79 -21.71 -19.85
N GLN A 26 7.92 -20.98 -19.17
CA GLN A 26 8.28 -20.18 -18.02
C GLN A 26 8.04 -21.08 -16.80
N SER A 27 9.08 -21.27 -16.00
CA SER A 27 9.07 -22.11 -14.80
C SER A 27 7.98 -21.63 -13.84
N THR A 28 6.89 -22.38 -13.77
CA THR A 28 5.85 -22.22 -12.75
C THR A 28 6.37 -22.83 -11.45
N GLY A 29 6.98 -22.00 -10.60
CA GLY A 29 6.89 -22.23 -9.17
C GLY A 29 5.43 -22.08 -8.78
N GLU A 30 4.87 -23.07 -8.10
CA GLU A 30 3.46 -23.08 -7.71
C GLU A 30 3.13 -21.86 -6.84
N GLU A 31 2.30 -20.94 -7.35
CA GLU A 31 1.66 -19.88 -6.58
C GLU A 31 0.67 -20.53 -5.60
N ARG A 32 1.01 -20.57 -4.31
CA ARG A 32 0.25 -21.35 -3.34
C ARG A 32 -0.74 -20.55 -2.50
N THR A 33 -0.87 -19.24 -2.68
CA THR A 33 -2.06 -18.43 -2.29
C THR A 33 -1.79 -16.93 -2.53
N SER A 34 -2.73 -16.24 -3.17
CA SER A 34 -2.82 -14.77 -3.10
C SER A 34 -3.76 -14.42 -1.97
N ASP A 35 -3.33 -13.56 -1.04
CA ASP A 35 -4.29 -12.94 -0.13
C ASP A 35 -5.27 -12.14 -0.97
N THR A 36 -6.56 -12.50 -0.88
CA THR A 36 -7.59 -11.75 -1.58
C THR A 36 -7.89 -10.51 -0.75
N LEU A 37 -7.27 -9.39 -1.14
CA LEU A 37 -7.64 -8.07 -0.64
C LEU A 37 -9.08 -7.76 -1.06
N GLN A 38 -9.86 -7.21 -0.13
CA GLN A 38 -11.27 -6.92 -0.36
C GLN A 38 -11.52 -5.49 -0.86
N TYR A 39 -10.65 -4.56 -0.48
CA TYR A 39 -10.83 -3.12 -0.70
C TYR A 39 -9.57 -2.39 -1.15
N ALA A 40 -8.39 -2.81 -0.70
CA ALA A 40 -7.13 -2.18 -1.11
C ALA A 40 -6.81 -2.52 -2.57
N GLU A 41 -6.50 -1.48 -3.35
CA GLU A 41 -6.07 -1.60 -4.75
C GLU A 41 -4.58 -1.31 -4.94
N GLY A 42 -3.90 -0.80 -3.90
CA GLY A 42 -2.54 -0.26 -4.01
C GLY A 42 -1.40 -1.29 -3.85
N PHE A 43 -1.70 -2.53 -3.47
CA PHE A 43 -0.69 -3.58 -3.33
C PHE A 43 -1.26 -4.99 -3.58
N SER A 44 -0.37 -5.98 -3.68
CA SER A 44 -0.72 -7.40 -3.63
C SER A 44 0.26 -8.18 -2.74
N ILE A 45 -0.21 -9.31 -2.20
CA ILE A 45 0.59 -10.25 -1.41
C ILE A 45 0.41 -11.63 -2.02
N ILE A 46 1.53 -12.28 -2.35
CA ILE A 46 1.57 -13.64 -2.90
C ILE A 46 2.49 -14.48 -2.02
N HIS A 47 1.94 -15.55 -1.44
CA HIS A 47 2.71 -16.47 -0.63
C HIS A 47 3.25 -17.62 -1.48
N THR A 48 4.53 -17.93 -1.26
CA THR A 48 5.21 -19.11 -1.79
C THR A 48 5.83 -19.89 -0.63
N ASP A 49 6.39 -21.07 -0.92
CA ASP A 49 7.08 -21.87 0.11
C ASP A 49 8.33 -21.16 0.65
N ASP A 50 9.05 -20.44 -0.20
CA ASP A 50 10.37 -19.88 0.12
C ASP A 50 10.30 -18.43 0.62
N TYR A 51 9.36 -17.65 0.07
CA TYR A 51 9.21 -16.23 0.36
C TYR A 51 7.76 -15.75 0.21
N THR A 52 7.47 -14.57 0.74
CA THR A 52 6.25 -13.82 0.41
C THR A 52 6.61 -12.66 -0.51
N LYS A 53 5.98 -12.57 -1.69
CA LYS A 53 6.14 -11.45 -2.61
C LYS A 53 5.08 -10.40 -2.30
N VAL A 54 5.52 -9.20 -1.97
CA VAL A 54 4.66 -8.03 -1.82
C VAL A 54 4.95 -7.07 -2.97
N THR A 55 3.94 -6.73 -3.75
CA THR A 55 4.06 -5.75 -4.83
C THR A 55 3.29 -4.51 -4.46
N VAL A 56 3.94 -3.34 -4.46
CA VAL A 56 3.27 -2.04 -4.32
C VAL A 56 3.05 -1.50 -5.72
N PHE A 57 1.81 -1.23 -6.10
CA PHE A 57 1.48 -0.71 -7.42
C PHE A 57 1.74 0.79 -7.52
N ASN A 58 2.11 1.26 -8.71
CA ASN A 58 2.36 2.68 -8.94
C ASN A 58 1.04 3.41 -9.25
N PRO A 59 0.53 4.30 -8.36
CA PRO A 59 -0.73 5.00 -8.59
C PRO A 59 -0.61 6.09 -9.67
N TRP A 60 0.62 6.47 -10.05
CA TRP A 60 0.89 7.52 -11.03
C TRP A 60 1.29 6.97 -12.41
N LYS A 61 1.68 5.70 -12.51
CA LYS A 61 2.01 5.00 -13.76
C LYS A 61 1.28 3.66 -13.81
N SER A 62 0.10 3.66 -14.43
CA SER A 62 -0.77 2.49 -14.50
C SER A 62 -0.06 1.27 -15.10
N GLY A 63 -0.16 0.12 -14.43
CA GLY A 63 0.45 -1.14 -14.87
C GLY A 63 1.89 -1.35 -14.42
N GLU A 64 2.51 -0.37 -13.76
CA GLU A 64 3.86 -0.49 -13.21
C GLU A 64 3.81 -0.80 -11.70
N ALA A 65 4.76 -1.60 -11.22
CA ALA A 65 5.05 -1.67 -9.80
C ALA A 65 5.82 -0.41 -9.38
N TYR A 66 5.46 0.17 -8.24
CA TYR A 66 6.29 1.17 -7.58
C TYR A 66 7.49 0.50 -6.91
N ASP A 67 7.26 -0.65 -6.27
CA ASP A 67 8.30 -1.46 -5.63
C ASP A 67 7.85 -2.91 -5.46
N ILE A 68 8.81 -3.83 -5.35
CA ILE A 68 8.60 -5.26 -5.12
C ILE A 68 9.50 -5.70 -3.95
N TYR A 69 8.89 -6.34 -2.96
CA TYR A 69 9.56 -6.89 -1.79
C TYR A 69 9.41 -8.41 -1.75
N TYR A 70 10.53 -9.08 -1.50
CA TYR A 70 10.59 -10.51 -1.27
C TYR A 70 10.92 -10.75 0.20
N LEU A 71 9.89 -11.10 0.98
CA LEU A 71 9.99 -11.30 2.42
C LEU A 71 10.45 -12.72 2.70
N VAL A 72 11.57 -12.86 3.41
CA VAL A 72 12.22 -14.14 3.69
C VAL A 72 12.46 -14.32 5.18
N LYS A 73 12.43 -15.57 5.66
CA LYS A 73 12.79 -15.91 7.05
C LYS A 73 14.28 -16.21 7.21
N ASN A 74 14.97 -16.53 6.11
CA ASN A 74 16.39 -16.85 6.07
C ASN A 74 17.10 -15.98 5.03
N GLU A 75 18.22 -15.37 5.43
CA GLU A 75 19.08 -14.54 4.58
C GLU A 75 19.51 -15.27 3.30
N THR A 76 19.78 -16.58 3.40
CA THR A 76 20.30 -17.38 2.28
C THR A 76 19.24 -17.76 1.25
N THR A 77 17.96 -17.48 1.49
CA THR A 77 16.87 -17.76 0.54
C THR A 77 17.11 -17.02 -0.77
N ALA A 78 17.05 -17.75 -1.89
CA ALA A 78 17.14 -17.15 -3.21
C ALA A 78 15.85 -16.38 -3.53
N ILE A 79 15.98 -15.20 -4.14
CA ILE A 79 14.85 -14.39 -4.58
C ILE A 79 15.05 -13.99 -6.05
N PRO A 80 13.96 -13.70 -6.79
CA PRO A 80 14.05 -13.03 -8.07
C PRO A 80 14.79 -11.68 -7.99
N SER A 81 15.42 -11.27 -9.10
CA SER A 81 16.24 -10.05 -9.16
C SER A 81 15.45 -8.76 -9.37
N ASP A 82 14.14 -8.84 -9.58
CA ASP A 82 13.25 -7.71 -9.87
C ASP A 82 12.74 -6.98 -8.60
N GLY A 83 13.22 -7.36 -7.41
CA GLY A 83 12.78 -6.77 -6.16
C GLY A 83 13.82 -6.83 -5.05
N ARG A 84 13.43 -6.35 -3.88
CA ARG A 84 14.29 -6.21 -2.69
C ARG A 84 14.05 -7.37 -1.72
N LYS A 85 15.13 -7.97 -1.23
CA LYS A 85 15.06 -8.95 -0.12
C LYS A 85 14.80 -8.23 1.19
N VAL A 86 13.85 -8.71 1.98
CA VAL A 86 13.57 -8.20 3.33
C VAL A 86 13.44 -9.37 4.30
N ILE A 87 14.22 -9.36 5.38
CA ILE A 87 14.16 -10.42 6.39
C ILE A 87 13.02 -10.13 7.36
N ILE A 88 12.15 -11.11 7.59
CA ILE A 88 11.01 -10.97 8.49
C ILE A 88 11.05 -12.01 9.62
N PRO A 89 10.56 -11.69 10.82
CA PRO A 89 9.92 -10.42 11.19
C PRO A 89 10.93 -9.28 11.34
N LEU A 90 10.51 -8.05 11.01
CA LEU A 90 11.34 -6.87 11.19
C LEU A 90 11.70 -6.66 12.68
N LYS A 91 12.95 -6.28 12.93
CA LYS A 91 13.49 -6.03 14.28
C LYS A 91 13.69 -4.56 14.60
N SER A 92 13.82 -3.72 13.58
CA SER A 92 13.87 -2.26 13.74
C SER A 92 13.35 -1.57 12.49
N LEU A 93 12.66 -0.46 12.67
CA LEU A 93 12.30 0.42 11.57
C LEU A 93 12.27 1.88 11.97
N MET A 94 12.59 2.74 11.01
CA MET A 94 12.24 4.16 11.04
C MET A 94 10.95 4.35 10.26
N VAL A 95 10.02 5.15 10.78
CA VAL A 95 8.77 5.50 10.08
C VAL A 95 8.71 7.00 9.82
N ASN A 96 8.47 7.37 8.56
CA ASN A 96 8.42 8.78 8.19
C ASN A 96 7.01 9.40 8.31
N SER A 97 5.97 8.58 8.46
CA SER A 97 4.58 9.01 8.55
C SER A 97 3.93 8.54 9.85
N VAL A 98 3.24 9.45 10.52
CA VAL A 98 2.48 9.16 11.75
C VAL A 98 1.34 8.16 11.50
N THR A 99 0.83 8.03 10.27
CA THR A 99 -0.23 7.07 9.97
C THR A 99 0.25 5.62 10.05
N HIS A 100 1.53 5.37 9.74
CA HIS A 100 2.14 4.04 9.82
C HIS A 100 2.24 3.54 11.27
N LEU A 101 2.42 4.46 12.23
CA LEU A 101 2.43 4.14 13.66
C LEU A 101 1.10 3.55 14.14
N GLY A 102 -0.03 3.98 13.56
CA GLY A 102 -1.34 3.43 13.91
C GLY A 102 -1.45 1.94 13.62
N PHE A 103 -0.92 1.49 12.47
CA PHE A 103 -0.88 0.06 12.15
C PHE A 103 0.06 -0.71 13.08
N LEU A 104 1.25 -0.17 13.36
CA LEU A 104 2.21 -0.80 14.27
C LEU A 104 1.65 -0.95 15.68
N ASP A 105 0.90 0.04 16.18
CA ASP A 105 0.27 -0.02 17.50
C ASP A 105 -0.78 -1.12 17.58
N LEU A 106 -1.66 -1.19 16.58
CA LEU A 106 -2.67 -2.25 16.47
C LEU A 106 -2.05 -3.65 16.34
N LEU A 107 -0.90 -3.76 15.68
CA LEU A 107 -0.15 -5.00 15.55
C LEU A 107 0.74 -5.29 16.78
N GLY A 108 0.90 -4.36 17.72
CA GLY A 108 1.77 -4.50 18.90
C GLY A 108 3.25 -4.55 18.56
N GLU A 109 3.70 -3.71 17.62
CA GLU A 109 5.10 -3.64 17.11
C GLU A 109 5.73 -2.24 17.25
N THR A 110 5.14 -1.37 18.07
CA THR A 110 5.68 -0.02 18.34
C THR A 110 7.02 -0.02 19.05
N ASP A 111 7.43 -1.15 19.66
CA ASP A 111 8.74 -1.36 20.25
C ASP A 111 9.86 -1.51 19.22
N LYS A 112 9.52 -1.83 17.96
CA LYS A 112 10.48 -1.91 16.85
C LYS A 112 10.83 -0.55 16.25
N VAL A 113 10.08 0.50 16.59
CA VAL A 113 10.30 1.84 16.05
C VAL A 113 11.55 2.43 16.69
N THR A 114 12.56 2.74 15.89
CA THR A 114 13.82 3.35 16.34
C THR A 114 13.94 4.81 15.93
N GLY A 115 13.14 5.26 14.96
CA GLY A 115 13.10 6.64 14.51
C GLY A 115 11.74 7.04 13.96
N VAL A 116 11.43 8.32 14.09
CA VAL A 116 10.20 8.96 13.60
C VAL A 116 10.51 10.32 12.99
N CYS A 117 9.57 10.87 12.24
CA CYS A 117 9.56 12.29 11.86
C CYS A 117 8.48 13.04 12.65
N ASP A 118 8.74 14.33 12.87
CA ASP A 118 7.79 15.29 13.44
C ASP A 118 7.09 14.80 14.71
N ALA A 119 7.86 14.45 15.76
CA ALA A 119 7.32 13.80 16.96
C ALA A 119 6.22 14.62 17.67
N SER A 120 6.19 15.93 17.45
CA SER A 120 5.14 16.83 17.94
C SER A 120 3.73 16.52 17.42
N TYR A 121 3.58 15.79 16.32
CA TYR A 121 2.29 15.35 15.78
C TYR A 121 1.87 13.94 16.24
N ILE A 122 2.71 13.27 17.03
CA ILE A 122 2.47 11.90 17.48
C ILE A 122 1.72 11.90 18.82
N TYR A 123 0.69 11.07 18.92
CA TYR A 123 -0.08 10.90 20.16
C TYR A 123 0.19 9.55 20.86
N ASN A 124 0.88 8.62 20.21
CA ASN A 124 1.14 7.31 20.80
C ASN A 124 2.07 7.42 22.02
N PRO A 125 1.62 6.99 23.23
CA PRO A 125 2.37 7.23 24.46
C PRO A 125 3.66 6.40 24.53
N HIS A 126 3.71 5.23 23.91
CA HIS A 126 4.94 4.43 23.85
C HIS A 126 6.01 5.15 23.03
N ILE A 127 5.62 5.70 21.87
CA ILE A 127 6.52 6.45 21.00
C ILE A 127 7.02 7.73 21.68
N LEU A 128 6.12 8.54 22.24
CA LEU A 128 6.50 9.79 22.92
C LEU A 128 7.48 9.56 24.09
N LYS A 129 7.23 8.54 24.93
CA LYS A 129 8.16 8.15 25.99
C LYS A 129 9.50 7.64 25.44
N GLY A 130 9.48 6.98 24.28
CA GLY A 130 10.68 6.56 23.57
C GLY A 130 11.53 7.73 23.11
N VAL A 131 10.89 8.77 22.57
CA VAL A 131 11.54 10.02 22.15
C VAL A 131 12.11 10.78 23.34
N GLU A 132 11.31 10.97 24.40
CA GLU A 132 11.74 11.64 25.63
C GLU A 132 12.95 10.94 26.28
N ALA A 133 12.95 9.60 26.30
CA ALA A 133 14.06 8.80 26.82
C ALA A 133 15.26 8.67 25.86
N GLY A 134 15.20 9.27 24.66
CA GLY A 134 16.25 9.19 23.64
C GLY A 134 16.41 7.82 22.96
N ARG A 135 15.48 6.88 23.19
CA ARG A 135 15.46 5.54 22.56
C ARG A 135 14.92 5.57 21.14
N ILE A 136 14.04 6.52 20.84
CA ILE A 136 13.49 6.76 19.50
C ILE A 136 13.98 8.12 19.04
N LYS A 137 14.58 8.17 17.84
CA LYS A 137 15.10 9.44 17.32
C LYS A 137 14.04 10.18 16.53
N ASP A 138 13.75 11.42 16.91
CA ASP A 138 13.06 12.37 16.03
C ASP A 138 14.06 12.90 14.99
N LEU A 139 13.75 12.68 13.71
CA LEU A 139 14.55 13.05 12.56
C LEU A 139 14.07 14.34 11.88
N GLY A 140 13.09 15.03 12.47
CA GLY A 140 12.57 16.31 11.99
C GLY A 140 11.50 16.16 10.93
N ASP A 141 11.46 17.10 9.99
CA ASP A 141 10.42 17.19 8.95
C ASP A 141 10.46 15.99 8.00
N ALA A 142 9.31 15.35 7.77
CA ALA A 142 9.21 14.18 6.90
C ALA A 142 9.68 14.43 5.45
N PHE A 143 9.61 15.68 4.97
CA PHE A 143 10.11 16.06 3.64
C PHE A 143 11.59 16.49 3.64
N ASN A 144 12.19 16.77 4.79
CA ASN A 144 13.56 17.27 4.92
C ASN A 144 14.29 16.64 6.11
N LEU A 145 14.11 15.32 6.30
CA LEU A 145 14.62 14.63 7.47
C LEU A 145 16.15 14.61 7.56
N ASP A 146 16.65 14.47 8.79
CA ASP A 146 18.07 14.39 9.12
C ASP A 146 18.68 13.06 8.65
N ILE A 147 19.15 13.04 7.39
CA ILE A 147 19.73 11.85 6.75
C ILE A 147 20.99 11.37 7.46
N GLU A 148 21.83 12.26 7.97
CA GLU A 148 23.06 11.86 8.66
C GLU A 148 22.72 11.05 9.92
N ARG A 149 21.76 11.53 10.72
CA ARG A 149 21.30 10.79 11.89
C ARG A 149 20.53 9.52 11.53
N LEU A 150 19.79 9.52 10.44
CA LEU A 150 19.14 8.29 9.94
C LEU A 150 20.17 7.21 9.60
N LEU A 151 21.25 7.57 8.91
CA LEU A 151 22.33 6.64 8.57
C LEU A 151 23.03 6.10 9.82
N LEU A 152 23.26 6.95 10.83
CA LEU A 152 23.80 6.52 12.12
C LEU A 152 22.85 5.61 12.89
N LEU A 153 21.53 5.82 12.78
CA LEU A 153 20.50 4.98 13.39
C LEU A 153 20.49 3.56 12.78
N ASN A 154 20.82 3.45 11.49
CA ASN A 154 20.93 2.20 10.73
C ASN A 154 19.74 1.23 10.99
N PRO A 155 18.49 1.66 10.78
CA PRO A 155 17.34 0.78 10.96
C PRO A 155 17.37 -0.34 9.91
N GLN A 156 16.77 -1.50 10.22
CA GLN A 156 16.67 -2.59 9.25
C GLN A 156 15.91 -2.16 7.99
N VAL A 157 14.87 -1.33 8.17
CA VAL A 157 14.13 -0.71 7.08
C VAL A 157 13.71 0.72 7.43
N VAL A 158 13.50 1.53 6.39
CA VAL A 158 12.84 2.83 6.47
C VAL A 158 11.48 2.69 5.78
N MET A 159 10.40 2.83 6.55
CA MET A 159 9.07 2.89 5.98
C MET A 159 8.74 4.33 5.61
N THR A 160 8.44 4.54 4.33
CA THR A 160 8.22 5.86 3.76
C THR A 160 6.95 5.91 2.94
N SER A 161 6.26 7.05 2.93
CA SER A 161 5.29 7.36 1.87
C SER A 161 6.00 7.86 0.61
N ALA A 162 5.33 7.70 -0.54
CA ALA A 162 5.68 8.32 -1.81
C ALA A 162 4.59 9.32 -2.20
N TYR A 163 4.95 10.40 -2.88
CA TYR A 163 4.03 11.49 -3.23
C TYR A 163 3.82 11.68 -4.74
N ASN A 164 4.71 11.14 -5.56
CA ASN A 164 4.58 11.07 -7.00
C ASN A 164 5.43 9.89 -7.55
N ALA A 165 5.44 9.71 -8.87
CA ALA A 165 6.27 8.68 -9.50
C ALA A 165 7.79 8.92 -9.30
N GLU A 166 8.22 10.18 -9.23
CA GLU A 166 9.62 10.60 -9.18
C GLU A 166 9.78 11.86 -8.31
N ASP A 167 9.80 11.69 -6.98
CA ASP A 167 10.00 12.83 -6.08
C ASP A 167 11.44 12.86 -5.59
N GLU A 168 11.95 14.07 -5.37
CA GLU A 168 13.33 14.29 -4.97
C GLU A 168 13.65 13.65 -3.60
N ASN A 169 12.67 13.56 -2.69
CA ASN A 169 12.88 12.92 -1.39
C ASN A 169 13.05 11.42 -1.54
N SER A 170 12.20 10.76 -2.32
CA SER A 170 12.34 9.34 -2.64
C SER A 170 13.65 9.06 -3.41
N LYS A 171 14.07 9.95 -4.32
CA LYS A 171 15.38 9.84 -5.00
C LYS A 171 16.54 9.92 -4.01
N ARG A 172 16.58 10.94 -3.16
CA ARG A 172 17.60 11.12 -2.11
C ARG A 172 17.62 9.93 -1.15
N MET A 173 16.45 9.45 -0.75
CA MET A 173 16.33 8.31 0.15
C MET A 173 16.85 7.02 -0.50
N ARG A 174 16.57 6.78 -1.78
CA ARG A 174 17.13 5.62 -2.52
C ARG A 174 18.65 5.65 -2.62
N GLN A 175 19.27 6.83 -2.63
CA GLN A 175 20.73 6.99 -2.68
C GLN A 175 21.42 6.65 -1.35
N THR A 176 20.69 6.55 -0.23
CA THR A 176 21.26 6.20 1.08
C THR A 176 21.75 4.76 1.16
N GLY A 177 21.27 3.88 0.28
CA GLY A 177 21.51 2.44 0.35
C GLY A 177 20.69 1.72 1.44
N LEU A 178 19.87 2.44 2.22
CA LEU A 178 18.96 1.84 3.18
C LEU A 178 17.83 1.09 2.48
N THR A 179 17.31 0.04 3.12
CA THR A 179 16.14 -0.69 2.63
C THR A 179 14.88 0.13 2.85
N LEU A 180 14.22 0.54 1.77
CA LEU A 180 13.00 1.36 1.83
C LEU A 180 11.76 0.49 1.63
N LEU A 181 10.74 0.72 2.44
CA LEU A 181 9.42 0.14 2.29
C LEU A 181 8.41 1.26 2.01
N TYR A 182 7.80 1.24 0.82
CA TYR A 182 6.81 2.24 0.44
C TYR A 182 5.43 1.84 0.93
N ASN A 183 4.89 2.61 1.88
CA ASN A 183 3.51 2.52 2.31
C ASN A 183 2.74 3.74 1.79
N ILE A 184 1.91 3.49 0.77
CA ILE A 184 1.14 4.48 0.02
C ILE A 184 -0.36 4.40 0.31
N GLU A 185 -0.73 3.96 1.51
CA GLU A 185 -2.13 3.83 1.99
C GLU A 185 -3.01 5.08 1.74
N TRP A 186 -2.40 6.26 1.74
CA TRP A 186 -3.08 7.53 1.48
C TRP A 186 -3.58 7.70 0.03
N GLN A 187 -3.13 6.86 -0.91
CA GLN A 187 -3.58 6.84 -2.31
C GLN A 187 -4.82 5.95 -2.53
N GLU A 188 -5.26 5.21 -1.51
CA GLU A 188 -6.48 4.40 -1.61
C GLU A 188 -7.72 5.27 -1.83
N LYS A 189 -8.64 4.79 -2.67
CA LYS A 189 -9.87 5.53 -2.99
C LYS A 189 -10.92 5.43 -1.89
N THR A 190 -10.81 4.44 -1.01
CA THR A 190 -11.81 4.18 0.05
C THR A 190 -11.14 4.10 1.42
N LEU A 191 -11.88 4.44 2.49
CA LEU A 191 -11.38 4.31 3.86
C LEU A 191 -11.10 2.85 4.25
N LEU A 192 -11.87 1.90 3.73
CA LEU A 192 -11.62 0.48 3.96
C LEU A 192 -10.40 -0.01 3.18
N GLY A 193 -10.18 0.46 1.95
CA GLY A 193 -8.95 0.17 1.21
C GLY A 193 -7.74 0.69 1.97
N ARG A 194 -7.81 1.94 2.45
CA ARG A 194 -6.80 2.53 3.31
C ARG A 194 -6.55 1.70 4.59
N ALA A 195 -7.60 1.27 5.28
CA ALA A 195 -7.49 0.46 6.49
C ALA A 195 -6.93 -0.95 6.23
N GLU A 196 -7.13 -1.51 5.04
CA GLU A 196 -6.65 -2.85 4.68
C GLU A 196 -5.13 -2.91 4.51
N TRP A 197 -4.45 -1.77 4.43
CA TRP A 197 -2.98 -1.69 4.52
C TRP A 197 -2.42 -2.20 5.86
N ILE A 198 -3.25 -2.47 6.87
CA ILE A 198 -2.81 -3.24 8.04
C ILE A 198 -2.33 -4.65 7.67
N LYS A 199 -2.89 -5.26 6.61
CA LYS A 199 -2.46 -6.57 6.11
C LYS A 199 -1.07 -6.48 5.48
N PHE A 200 -0.83 -5.44 4.66
CA PHE A 200 0.51 -5.09 4.17
C PHE A 200 1.50 -5.00 5.32
N MET A 201 1.17 -4.25 6.38
CA MET A 201 2.01 -4.13 7.57
C MET A 201 2.23 -5.47 8.28
N GLY A 202 1.18 -6.28 8.42
CA GLY A 202 1.22 -7.59 9.08
C GLY A 202 2.23 -8.55 8.47
N THR A 203 2.38 -8.56 7.13
CA THR A 203 3.32 -9.44 6.42
C THR A 203 4.76 -9.26 6.90
N PHE A 204 5.19 -8.02 7.16
CA PHE A 204 6.55 -7.70 7.60
C PHE A 204 6.87 -8.20 9.02
N PHE A 205 5.86 -8.58 9.80
CA PHE A 205 6.01 -9.06 11.17
C PHE A 205 5.52 -10.52 11.35
N ASN A 206 5.22 -11.25 10.27
CA ASN A 206 4.57 -12.57 10.31
C ASN A 206 3.26 -12.57 11.13
N LYS A 207 2.44 -11.52 10.95
CA LYS A 207 1.21 -11.25 11.70
C LYS A 207 -0.02 -11.24 10.82
N ASP A 208 -0.02 -11.98 9.72
CA ASP A 208 -1.08 -12.01 8.70
C ASP A 208 -2.46 -12.29 9.32
N ALA A 209 -2.57 -13.36 10.11
CA ALA A 209 -3.83 -13.73 10.78
C ALA A 209 -4.34 -12.65 11.77
N LEU A 210 -3.42 -11.97 12.47
CA LEU A 210 -3.79 -10.88 13.39
C LEU A 210 -4.27 -9.66 12.60
N ALA A 211 -3.53 -9.27 11.54
CA ALA A 211 -3.88 -8.16 10.68
C ALA A 211 -5.25 -8.37 10.02
N ASP A 212 -5.52 -9.58 9.52
CA ASP A 212 -6.82 -9.97 8.98
C ASP A 212 -7.94 -9.83 10.01
N SER A 213 -7.72 -10.33 11.23
CA SER A 213 -8.71 -10.24 12.31
C SER A 213 -9.05 -8.78 12.64
N ILE A 214 -8.03 -7.94 12.79
CA ILE A 214 -8.20 -6.50 13.08
C ILE A 214 -8.94 -5.83 11.93
N PHE A 215 -8.52 -6.07 10.69
CA PHE A 215 -9.14 -5.49 9.50
C PHE A 215 -10.63 -5.85 9.41
N ASN A 216 -10.96 -7.13 9.55
CA ASN A 216 -12.34 -7.61 9.47
C ASN A 216 -13.23 -6.98 10.56
N ASN A 217 -12.69 -6.77 11.77
CA ASN A 217 -13.40 -6.06 12.83
C ASN A 217 -13.65 -4.58 12.47
N VAL A 218 -12.63 -3.89 11.95
CA VAL A 218 -12.73 -2.49 11.49
C VAL A 218 -13.74 -2.37 10.36
N ALA A 219 -13.67 -3.24 9.35
CA ALA A 219 -14.59 -3.25 8.21
C ALA A 219 -16.03 -3.48 8.65
N LYS A 220 -16.27 -4.44 9.55
CA LYS A 220 -17.60 -4.67 10.13
C LYS A 220 -18.12 -3.42 10.84
N ARG A 221 -17.33 -2.83 11.75
CA ARG A 221 -17.73 -1.64 12.50
C ARG A 221 -18.03 -0.44 11.60
N TYR A 222 -17.19 -0.21 10.59
CA TYR A 222 -17.39 0.85 9.61
C TYR A 222 -18.71 0.67 8.86
N ASN A 223 -18.98 -0.54 8.34
CA ASN A 223 -20.20 -0.82 7.60
C ASN A 223 -21.46 -0.76 8.48
N ASP A 224 -21.38 -1.20 9.75
CA ASP A 224 -22.45 -1.05 10.73
C ASP A 224 -22.79 0.44 10.97
N ILE A 225 -21.76 1.29 11.14
CA ILE A 225 -21.94 2.74 11.32
C ILE A 225 -22.50 3.38 10.06
N LYS A 226 -21.95 3.06 8.87
CA LYS A 226 -22.42 3.58 7.58
C LYS A 226 -23.90 3.27 7.38
N SER A 227 -24.32 2.04 7.64
CA SER A 227 -25.71 1.61 7.49
C SER A 227 -26.64 2.35 8.45
N ARG A 228 -26.21 2.55 9.70
CA ARG A 228 -26.97 3.34 10.69
C ARG A 228 -27.09 4.80 10.30
N ALA A 229 -26.02 5.42 9.81
CA ALA A 229 -26.05 6.81 9.35
C ALA A 229 -27.00 6.99 8.16
N ALA A 230 -26.96 6.09 7.18
CA ALA A 230 -27.86 6.11 6.03
C ALA A 230 -29.34 5.97 6.42
N ALA A 231 -29.64 5.19 7.46
CA ALA A 231 -31.02 5.03 7.96
C ALA A 231 -31.56 6.26 8.72
N LEU A 232 -30.68 7.13 9.24
CA LEU A 232 -31.06 8.29 10.06
C LEU A 232 -31.27 9.57 9.24
N ILE A 233 -30.77 9.62 8.01
CA ILE A 233 -30.72 10.85 7.20
C ILE A 233 -31.77 10.76 6.07
N PRO A 234 -32.88 11.52 6.14
CA PRO A 234 -33.93 11.47 5.12
C PRO A 234 -33.55 12.18 3.81
N SER A 235 -32.52 13.04 3.83
CA SER A 235 -31.98 13.73 2.64
C SER A 235 -30.52 14.16 2.86
N SER A 236 -29.65 13.93 1.88
CA SER A 236 -28.22 14.27 1.98
C SER A 236 -27.98 15.78 1.87
N PRO A 237 -27.31 16.42 2.84
CA PRO A 237 -26.98 17.84 2.73
C PRO A 237 -25.92 18.09 1.65
N THR A 238 -25.95 19.28 1.06
CA THR A 238 -24.83 19.73 0.22
C THR A 238 -23.64 20.09 1.12
N LEU A 239 -22.50 19.47 0.88
CA LEU A 239 -21.28 19.67 1.66
C LEU A 239 -20.21 20.37 0.81
N LEU A 240 -19.63 21.44 1.36
CA LEU A 240 -18.36 21.99 0.88
C LEU A 240 -17.26 21.55 1.85
N SER A 241 -16.28 20.80 1.34
CA SER A 241 -15.12 20.38 2.11
C SER A 241 -13.86 21.09 1.63
N GLY A 242 -12.83 21.08 2.47
CA GLY A 242 -11.53 21.63 2.14
C GLY A 242 -10.85 22.29 3.32
N GLN A 243 -9.69 22.85 3.05
CA GLN A 243 -8.88 23.60 4.00
C GLN A 243 -8.34 24.86 3.31
N ASP A 244 -8.27 25.96 4.06
CA ASP A 244 -7.51 27.12 3.62
C ASP A 244 -6.02 26.85 3.78
N PHE A 245 -5.26 27.10 2.73
CA PHE A 245 -3.81 27.11 2.79
C PHE A 245 -3.29 28.35 2.06
N ARG A 246 -2.77 29.31 2.85
CA ARG A 246 -2.22 30.58 2.35
C ARG A 246 -3.20 31.36 1.45
N GLY A 247 -4.48 31.38 1.82
CA GLY A 247 -5.54 32.08 1.08
C GLY A 247 -6.10 31.31 -0.12
N THR A 248 -5.69 30.05 -0.32
CA THR A 248 -6.27 29.15 -1.33
C THR A 248 -7.06 28.04 -0.66
N TRP A 249 -8.36 27.94 -0.99
CA TRP A 249 -9.21 26.85 -0.52
C TRP A 249 -8.97 25.58 -1.35
N SER A 250 -8.28 24.61 -0.77
CA SER A 250 -8.01 23.32 -1.41
C SER A 250 -8.99 22.28 -0.93
N MET A 251 -9.58 21.50 -1.84
CA MET A 251 -10.57 20.46 -1.51
C MET A 251 -10.16 19.09 -2.05
N PRO A 252 -10.59 17.99 -1.41
CA PRO A 252 -10.35 16.64 -1.94
C PRO A 252 -11.03 16.44 -3.30
N GLY A 253 -10.36 15.73 -4.21
CA GLY A 253 -10.99 15.30 -5.46
C GLY A 253 -12.19 14.38 -5.20
N GLY A 254 -13.19 14.41 -6.09
CA GLY A 254 -14.47 13.70 -5.91
C GLY A 254 -14.38 12.17 -5.84
N GLN A 255 -13.23 11.58 -6.21
CA GLN A 255 -12.97 10.13 -6.12
C GLN A 255 -12.05 9.74 -4.95
N SER A 256 -11.68 10.69 -4.09
CA SER A 256 -10.84 10.44 -2.91
C SER A 256 -11.60 9.72 -1.79
N PHE A 257 -10.86 9.08 -0.87
CA PHE A 257 -11.46 8.49 0.33
C PHE A 257 -12.22 9.52 1.19
N ASN A 258 -11.80 10.79 1.18
CA ASN A 258 -12.50 11.88 1.87
C ASN A 258 -13.85 12.16 1.21
N ALA A 259 -13.89 12.27 -0.11
CA ALA A 259 -15.15 12.47 -0.83
C ALA A 259 -16.12 11.30 -0.62
N ARG A 260 -15.61 10.06 -0.63
CA ARG A 260 -16.41 8.86 -0.38
C ARG A 260 -16.84 8.67 1.07
N LEU A 261 -16.15 9.29 2.04
CA LEU A 261 -16.60 9.32 3.43
C LEU A 261 -17.90 10.13 3.58
N PHE A 262 -18.04 11.20 2.79
CA PHE A 262 -19.23 12.06 2.85
C PHE A 262 -20.45 11.47 2.11
N GLN A 263 -20.26 10.42 1.32
CA GLN A 263 -21.30 9.72 0.55
C GLN A 263 -21.88 8.54 1.35
#